data_AF-A0A7C3GRT5-F1
#
_entry.id   AF-A0A7C3GRT5-F1
#
_cell.length_a   1.000
_cell.length_b   1.000
_cell.length_c   1.000
_cell.angle_alpha   90.00
_cell.angle_beta   90.00
_cell.angle_gamma   90.00
#
_symmetry.space_group_name_H-M   'P 1'
#
loop_
_entity.id
_entity.type
_entity.pdbx_description
1 polymer ?
#
loop_
_entity_poly.entity_id
_entity_poly.type
_entity_poly.pdbx_seq_one_letter_code
_entity_poly.pdbx_strand_id
1 'polypeptide(L)'
;MPELSRTFRARATEAIKLARVGEIARAESRRGSETQRGLHHARLELLYELAFLRVFLAWETFLEASFLRYLCGYSSSVGGAVVLPGRRFYSTITQAEHAVVGRRRFVLWHDPDRVVDRSNQFLQSSPVATVVQSYAGQLKRIAAIRHRIVHVQKDARQNFDEATMAIAGRRYRGGRAGAFLRDRDASAYPPARWLETLTDELQNLAVQIA
;
A
#
# COMPACT_ATOMS: atom_id res chain seq x y z
N MET A 1 18.86 -0.22 3.77
CA MET A 1 18.33 0.26 2.49
C MET A 1 17.52 1.56 2.60
N PRO A 2 18.06 2.65 3.18
CA PRO A 2 17.26 3.86 3.47
C PRO A 2 16.75 4.63 2.23
N GLU A 3 17.32 4.37 1.06
CA GLU A 3 16.89 4.99 -0.19
C GLU A 3 15.53 4.45 -0.68
N LEU A 4 15.23 3.17 -0.44
CA LEU A 4 13.97 2.57 -0.88
C LEU A 4 12.78 3.12 -0.09
N SER A 5 12.90 3.19 1.24
CA SER A 5 11.84 3.77 2.09
C SER A 5 11.65 5.26 1.81
N ARG A 6 12.72 6.02 1.56
CA ARG A 6 12.63 7.42 1.13
C ARG A 6 11.92 7.58 -0.22
N THR A 7 12.25 6.73 -1.19
CA THR A 7 11.61 6.74 -2.52
C THR A 7 10.12 6.40 -2.42
N PHE A 8 9.76 5.38 -1.63
CA PHE A 8 8.38 5.03 -1.36
C PHE A 8 7.62 6.20 -0.71
N ARG A 9 8.17 6.78 0.36
CA ARG A 9 7.60 7.95 1.04
C ARG A 9 7.37 9.11 0.08
N ALA A 10 8.36 9.44 -0.74
CA ALA A 10 8.22 10.52 -1.73
C ALA A 10 7.06 10.25 -2.71
N ARG A 11 6.99 9.04 -3.29
CA ARG A 11 5.91 8.66 -4.22
C ARG A 11 4.53 8.67 -3.57
N ALA A 12 4.44 8.17 -2.33
CA ALA A 12 3.20 8.13 -1.58
C ALA A 12 2.70 9.53 -1.23
N THR A 13 3.60 10.42 -0.79
CA THR A 13 3.29 11.83 -0.53
C THR A 13 2.83 12.55 -1.79
N GLU A 14 3.49 12.35 -2.93
CA GLU A 14 3.05 12.93 -4.21
C GLU A 14 1.67 12.42 -4.64
N ALA A 15 1.35 11.15 -4.38
CA ALA A 15 0.03 10.60 -4.66
C ALA A 15 -1.07 11.25 -3.80
N ILE A 16 -0.83 11.45 -2.50
CA ILE A 16 -1.79 12.15 -1.61
C ILE A 16 -2.00 13.60 -2.02
N LYS A 17 -0.93 14.30 -2.44
CA LYS A 17 -1.01 15.69 -2.89
C LYS A 17 -2.05 15.88 -3.99
N LEU A 18 -2.21 14.91 -4.89
CA LEU A 18 -3.23 14.97 -5.95
C LEU A 18 -4.65 15.11 -5.39
N ALA A 19 -5.02 14.29 -4.42
CA ALA A 19 -6.35 14.37 -3.79
C ALA A 19 -6.52 15.68 -3.00
N ARG A 20 -5.47 16.11 -2.30
CA ARG A 20 -5.47 17.36 -1.52
C ARG A 20 -5.63 18.61 -2.39
N VAL A 21 -4.95 18.67 -3.53
CA VAL A 21 -5.11 19.77 -4.51
C VAL A 21 -6.55 19.83 -5.01
N GLY A 22 -7.19 18.69 -5.26
CA GLY A 22 -8.62 18.64 -5.61
C GLY A 22 -9.54 19.22 -4.53
N GLU A 23 -9.29 18.91 -3.26
CA GLU A 23 -10.05 19.48 -2.14
C GLU A 23 -9.85 21.00 -2.01
N ILE A 24 -8.61 21.47 -2.10
CA ILE A 24 -8.28 22.91 -2.02
C ILE A 24 -8.94 23.65 -3.18
N ALA A 25 -8.77 23.18 -4.41
CA ALA A 25 -9.37 23.79 -5.59
C ALA A 25 -10.91 23.86 -5.49
N ARG A 26 -11.56 22.83 -4.92
CA ARG A 26 -13.00 22.88 -4.65
C ARG A 26 -13.35 23.91 -3.58
N ALA A 27 -12.62 23.92 -2.46
CA ALA A 27 -12.90 24.80 -1.32
C ALA A 27 -12.71 26.28 -1.67
N GLU A 28 -11.70 26.61 -2.47
CA GLU A 28 -11.37 27.96 -2.91
C GLU A 28 -12.22 28.44 -4.10
N SER A 29 -12.85 27.51 -4.82
CA SER A 29 -13.68 27.87 -5.97
C SER A 29 -14.92 28.68 -5.56
N ARG A 30 -15.25 29.71 -6.35
CA ARG A 30 -16.48 30.50 -6.16
C ARG A 30 -17.70 29.58 -6.21
N ARG A 31 -18.66 29.79 -5.29
CA ARG A 31 -19.92 29.04 -5.29
C ARG A 31 -20.63 29.16 -6.63
N GLY A 32 -21.08 28.03 -7.19
CA GLY A 32 -21.74 27.93 -8.50
C GLY A 32 -20.78 27.96 -9.71
N SER A 33 -19.47 28.14 -9.50
CA SER A 33 -18.50 28.12 -10.60
C SER A 33 -18.45 26.77 -11.30
N GLU A 34 -17.93 26.77 -12.53
CA GLU A 34 -17.63 25.54 -13.27
C GLU A 34 -16.67 24.64 -12.49
N THR A 35 -15.63 25.20 -11.87
CA THR A 35 -14.69 24.46 -11.01
C THR A 35 -15.40 23.78 -9.84
N GLN A 36 -16.32 24.47 -9.15
CA GLN A 36 -17.05 23.85 -8.03
C GLN A 36 -17.98 22.71 -8.49
N ARG A 37 -18.64 22.88 -9.64
CA ARG A 37 -19.50 21.83 -10.23
C ARG A 37 -18.67 20.68 -10.80
N GLY A 38 -17.53 21.00 -11.38
CA GLY A 38 -16.53 20.06 -11.89
C GLY A 38 -16.00 19.19 -10.76
N LEU A 39 -15.51 19.78 -9.67
CA LEU A 39 -15.00 19.05 -8.52
C LEU A 39 -16.11 18.59 -7.56
N HIS A 40 -17.26 18.14 -8.07
CA HIS A 40 -18.31 17.53 -7.25
C HIS A 40 -17.76 16.37 -6.41
N HIS A 41 -18.41 16.03 -5.30
CA HIS A 41 -17.97 14.99 -4.36
C HIS A 41 -17.60 13.67 -5.03
N ALA A 42 -18.39 13.22 -6.02
CA ALA A 42 -18.10 12.01 -6.79
C ALA A 42 -16.76 12.08 -7.55
N ARG A 43 -16.39 13.25 -8.10
CA ARG A 43 -15.09 13.42 -8.78
C ARG A 43 -13.94 13.49 -7.79
N LEU A 44 -14.15 14.09 -6.62
CA LEU A 44 -13.15 14.04 -5.54
C LEU A 44 -12.90 12.60 -5.09
N GLU A 45 -13.95 11.78 -4.93
CA GLU A 45 -13.80 10.37 -4.58
C GLU A 45 -12.93 9.61 -5.59
N LEU A 46 -13.06 9.88 -6.89
CA LEU A 46 -12.16 9.32 -7.92
C LEU A 46 -10.70 9.76 -7.75
N LEU A 47 -10.46 11.01 -7.33
CA LEU A 47 -9.09 11.47 -7.02
C LEU A 47 -8.50 10.74 -5.81
N TYR A 48 -9.32 10.46 -4.78
CA TYR A 48 -8.90 9.68 -3.62
C TYR A 48 -8.60 8.22 -3.99
N GLU A 49 -9.44 7.59 -4.82
CA GLU A 49 -9.20 6.24 -5.31
C GLU A 49 -7.92 6.15 -6.15
N LEU A 50 -7.70 7.11 -7.06
CA LEU A 50 -6.47 7.18 -7.85
C LEU A 50 -5.24 7.40 -6.96
N ALA A 51 -5.31 8.31 -6.00
CA ALA A 51 -4.23 8.55 -5.05
C ALA A 51 -3.88 7.27 -4.28
N PHE A 52 -4.89 6.56 -3.76
CA PHE A 52 -4.72 5.31 -3.05
C PHE A 52 -4.07 4.23 -3.93
N LEU A 53 -4.52 4.04 -5.17
CA LEU A 53 -3.92 3.08 -6.10
C LEU A 53 -2.44 3.39 -6.37
N ARG A 54 -2.08 4.68 -6.46
CA ARG A 54 -0.67 5.10 -6.63
C ARG A 54 0.17 4.83 -5.38
N VAL A 55 -0.37 5.04 -4.18
CA VAL A 55 0.28 4.65 -2.92
C VAL A 55 0.50 3.15 -2.87
N PHE A 56 -0.55 2.37 -3.16
CA PHE A 56 -0.49 0.91 -3.11
C PHE A 56 0.50 0.33 -4.14
N LEU A 57 0.53 0.88 -5.35
CA LEU A 57 1.52 0.50 -6.37
C LEU A 57 2.96 0.80 -5.89
N ALA A 58 3.18 1.96 -5.27
CA ALA A 58 4.48 2.31 -4.71
C ALA A 58 4.88 1.36 -3.57
N TRP A 59 3.92 0.89 -2.77
CA TRP A 59 4.13 -0.12 -1.73
C TRP A 59 4.52 -1.47 -2.31
N GLU A 60 3.81 -1.97 -3.33
CA GLU A 60 4.15 -3.23 -4.01
C GLU A 60 5.57 -3.18 -4.61
N THR A 61 5.91 -2.07 -5.28
CA THR A 61 7.25 -1.86 -5.84
C THR A 61 8.32 -1.82 -4.74
N PHE A 62 8.02 -1.21 -3.61
CA PHE A 62 8.92 -1.16 -2.46
C PHE A 62 9.18 -2.55 -1.87
N LEU A 63 8.13 -3.36 -1.67
CA LEU A 63 8.25 -4.72 -1.15
C LEU A 63 9.12 -5.59 -2.07
N GLU A 64 8.85 -5.55 -3.38
CA GLU A 64 9.63 -6.26 -4.38
C GLU A 64 11.10 -5.84 -4.36
N ALA A 65 11.36 -4.53 -4.47
CA ALA A 65 12.71 -3.99 -4.51
C ALA A 65 13.52 -4.29 -3.24
N SER A 66 12.86 -4.30 -2.07
CA SER A 66 13.48 -4.63 -0.79
C SER A 66 13.79 -6.11 -0.71
N PHE A 67 12.83 -6.96 -1.09
CA PHE A 67 13.00 -8.41 -1.09
C PHE A 67 14.13 -8.87 -1.99
N LEU A 68 14.19 -8.37 -3.24
CA LEU A 68 15.25 -8.72 -4.19
C LEU A 68 16.64 -8.31 -3.68
N ARG A 69 16.76 -7.15 -3.02
CA ARG A 69 18.02 -6.72 -2.40
C ARG A 69 18.41 -7.63 -1.23
N TYR A 70 17.47 -8.06 -0.40
CA TYR A 70 17.77 -9.05 0.64
C TYR A 70 18.27 -10.37 0.06
N LEU A 71 17.71 -10.82 -1.07
CA LEU A 71 18.19 -12.00 -1.78
C LEU A 71 19.62 -11.84 -2.33
N CYS A 72 20.08 -10.61 -2.52
CA CYS A 72 21.46 -10.28 -2.90
C CYS A 72 22.38 -9.97 -1.71
N GLY A 73 21.92 -10.17 -0.47
CA GLY A 73 22.74 -9.98 0.73
C GLY A 73 22.86 -8.53 1.21
N TYR A 74 22.06 -7.61 0.67
CA TYR A 74 21.98 -6.25 1.21
C TYR A 74 21.35 -6.27 2.60
N SER A 75 21.77 -5.34 3.45
CA SER A 75 21.20 -5.12 4.78
C SER A 75 20.55 -3.75 4.91
N SER A 76 19.69 -3.61 5.92
CA SER A 76 19.12 -2.35 6.37
C SER A 76 19.60 -1.96 7.75
N SER A 77 19.20 -0.76 8.19
CA SER A 77 19.40 -0.31 9.57
C SER A 77 18.75 -1.23 10.60
N VAL A 78 17.73 -1.99 10.21
CA VAL A 78 17.05 -2.96 11.08
C VAL A 78 17.65 -4.37 10.99
N GLY A 79 18.61 -4.61 10.08
CA GLY A 79 19.30 -5.89 9.93
C GLY A 79 19.32 -6.46 8.50
N GLY A 80 19.92 -7.65 8.37
CA GLY A 80 19.99 -8.40 7.12
C GLY A 80 19.00 -9.57 7.08
N ALA A 81 18.84 -10.16 5.90
CA ALA A 81 18.16 -11.44 5.77
C ALA A 81 19.15 -12.60 5.92
N VAL A 82 18.66 -13.74 6.40
CA VAL A 82 19.42 -14.99 6.49
C VAL A 82 18.91 -15.94 5.42
N VAL A 83 19.78 -16.39 4.51
CA VAL A 83 19.44 -17.40 3.51
C VAL A 83 19.25 -18.77 4.16
N LEU A 84 18.43 -19.62 3.54
CA LEU A 84 18.28 -21.00 3.99
C LEU A 84 19.62 -21.77 3.98
N PRO A 85 19.83 -22.74 4.89
CA PRO A 85 21.02 -23.58 4.90
C PRO A 85 21.30 -24.22 3.53
N GLY A 86 22.57 -24.17 3.10
CA GLY A 86 23.00 -24.69 1.80
C GLY A 86 22.70 -23.78 0.60
N ARG A 87 22.06 -22.62 0.79
CA ARG A 87 21.87 -21.61 -0.25
C ARG A 87 22.88 -20.48 -0.13
N ARG A 88 23.07 -19.75 -1.23
CA ARG A 88 23.90 -18.55 -1.31
C ARG A 88 23.04 -17.37 -1.77
N PHE A 89 23.47 -16.16 -1.42
CA PHE A 89 22.89 -14.95 -2.00
C PHE A 89 23.10 -14.92 -3.52
N TYR A 90 22.18 -14.28 -4.23
CA TYR A 90 22.30 -14.04 -5.67
C TYR A 90 23.30 -12.92 -5.94
N SER A 91 24.09 -13.02 -7.00
CA SER A 91 25.12 -12.01 -7.30
C SER A 91 24.55 -10.73 -7.90
N THR A 92 23.36 -10.80 -8.52
CA THR A 92 22.68 -9.63 -9.11
C THR A 92 21.18 -9.64 -8.81
N ILE A 93 20.58 -8.44 -8.81
CA ILE A 93 19.13 -8.26 -8.65
C ILE A 93 18.38 -9.01 -9.75
N THR A 94 18.87 -8.99 -10.99
CA THR A 94 18.27 -9.71 -12.12
C THR A 94 18.23 -11.22 -11.90
N GLN A 95 19.29 -11.82 -11.33
CA GLN A 95 19.28 -13.24 -10.98
C GLN A 95 18.27 -13.56 -9.88
N ALA A 96 18.21 -12.72 -8.84
CA ALA A 96 17.21 -12.85 -7.78
C ALA A 96 15.78 -12.74 -8.35
N GLU A 97 15.54 -11.79 -9.25
CA GLU A 97 14.25 -11.59 -9.92
C GLU A 97 13.84 -12.82 -10.73
N HIS A 98 14.73 -13.33 -11.59
CA HIS A 98 14.47 -14.57 -12.34
C HIS A 98 14.14 -15.75 -11.42
N ALA A 99 14.84 -15.89 -10.30
CA ALA A 99 14.58 -16.97 -9.35
C ALA A 99 13.22 -16.81 -8.66
N VAL A 100 12.82 -15.58 -8.32
CA VAL A 100 11.56 -15.27 -7.64
C VAL A 100 10.35 -15.42 -8.57
N VAL A 101 10.48 -14.95 -9.81
CA VAL A 101 9.45 -15.10 -10.86
C VAL A 101 9.31 -16.57 -11.24
N GLY A 102 10.42 -17.29 -11.37
CA GLY A 102 10.46 -18.69 -11.76
C GLY A 102 9.76 -18.92 -13.10
N ARG A 103 8.71 -19.75 -13.11
CA ARG A 103 7.90 -20.04 -14.31
C ARG A 103 6.66 -19.15 -14.46
N ARG A 104 6.44 -18.20 -13.54
CA ARG A 104 5.25 -17.33 -13.55
C ARG A 104 5.49 -16.15 -14.50
N ARG A 105 4.40 -15.52 -14.96
CA ARG A 105 4.49 -14.29 -15.77
C ARG A 105 4.74 -13.04 -14.93
N PHE A 106 4.26 -13.04 -13.69
CA PHE A 106 4.39 -11.94 -12.75
C PHE A 106 4.25 -12.46 -11.32
N VAL A 107 4.68 -11.62 -10.38
CA VAL A 107 4.64 -11.90 -8.94
C VAL A 107 3.70 -10.91 -8.28
N LEU A 108 2.85 -11.40 -7.37
CA LEU A 108 1.87 -10.57 -6.68
C LEU A 108 2.40 -10.18 -5.30
N TRP A 109 2.41 -8.88 -5.02
CA TRP A 109 2.93 -8.29 -3.78
C TRP A 109 1.84 -7.72 -2.86
N HIS A 110 0.59 -7.70 -3.31
CA HIS A 110 -0.56 -7.22 -2.53
C HIS A 110 -1.06 -8.19 -1.45
N ASP A 111 -0.76 -9.48 -1.56
CA ASP A 111 -1.25 -10.52 -0.64
C ASP A 111 -0.15 -10.85 0.38
N PRO A 112 -0.33 -10.51 1.67
CA PRO A 112 0.71 -10.68 2.67
C PRO A 112 1.08 -12.14 2.90
N ASP A 113 0.13 -13.09 2.79
CA ASP A 113 0.42 -14.52 2.99
C ASP A 113 1.36 -14.99 1.87
N ARG A 114 1.09 -14.61 0.61
CA ARG A 114 1.95 -14.94 -0.53
C ARG A 114 3.33 -14.30 -0.45
N VAL A 115 3.45 -13.13 0.17
CA VAL A 115 4.75 -12.46 0.38
C VAL A 115 5.57 -13.20 1.44
N VAL A 116 4.94 -13.63 2.53
CA VAL A 116 5.59 -14.43 3.58
C VAL A 116 5.98 -15.81 3.07
N ASP A 117 5.06 -16.54 2.42
CA ASP A 117 5.33 -17.85 1.84
C ASP A 117 6.49 -17.80 0.85
N ARG A 118 6.51 -16.77 0.00
CA ARG A 118 7.62 -16.53 -0.92
C ARG A 118 8.91 -16.26 -0.17
N SER A 119 8.88 -15.45 0.89
CA SER A 119 10.09 -15.17 1.65
C SER A 119 10.68 -16.44 2.26
N ASN A 120 9.84 -17.29 2.83
CA ASN A 120 10.23 -18.56 3.45
C ASN A 120 10.79 -19.57 2.43
N GLN A 121 10.51 -19.42 1.13
CA GLN A 121 11.10 -20.26 0.07
C GLN A 121 12.58 -19.96 -0.19
N PHE A 122 13.09 -18.78 0.22
CA PHE A 122 14.45 -18.34 -0.07
C PHE A 122 15.25 -18.03 1.19
N LEU A 123 14.59 -17.49 2.21
CA LEU A 123 15.19 -16.92 3.41
C LEU A 123 14.68 -17.65 4.64
N GLN A 124 15.59 -17.98 5.55
CA GLN A 124 15.27 -18.47 6.88
C GLN A 124 14.69 -17.35 7.75
N SER A 125 15.20 -16.12 7.60
CA SER A 125 14.62 -14.93 8.21
C SER A 125 14.75 -13.73 7.26
N SER A 126 13.74 -12.87 7.26
CA SER A 126 13.70 -11.67 6.42
C SER A 126 12.92 -10.57 7.12
N PRO A 127 13.46 -9.34 7.20
CA PRO A 127 12.71 -8.19 7.70
C PRO A 127 11.38 -7.97 6.95
N VAL A 128 11.35 -8.27 5.63
CA VAL A 128 10.11 -8.22 4.83
C VAL A 128 9.06 -9.18 5.41
N ALA A 129 9.41 -10.45 5.58
CA ALA A 129 8.47 -11.47 6.06
C ALA A 129 8.02 -11.18 7.49
N THR A 130 8.94 -10.80 8.37
CA THR A 130 8.65 -10.48 9.77
C THR A 130 7.65 -9.33 9.90
N VAL A 131 7.88 -8.22 9.21
CA VAL A 131 7.00 -7.04 9.26
C VAL A 131 5.65 -7.33 8.61
N VAL A 132 5.66 -7.95 7.42
CA VAL A 132 4.42 -8.28 6.68
C VAL A 132 3.57 -9.28 7.48
N GLN A 133 4.17 -10.30 8.09
CA GLN A 133 3.45 -11.27 8.92
C GLN A 133 2.84 -10.61 10.15
N SER A 134 3.59 -9.72 10.82
CA SER A 134 3.13 -9.02 12.03
C SER A 134 1.94 -8.11 11.76
N TYR A 135 1.82 -7.58 10.54
CA TYR A 135 0.74 -6.68 10.11
C TYR A 135 -0.23 -7.33 9.11
N ALA A 136 -0.21 -8.65 8.96
CA ALA A 136 -0.92 -9.35 7.88
C ALA A 136 -2.43 -9.03 7.86
N GLY A 137 -3.09 -9.04 9.02
CA GLY A 137 -4.52 -8.72 9.12
C GLY A 137 -4.86 -7.32 8.63
N GLN A 138 -4.00 -6.34 8.92
CA GLN A 138 -4.18 -4.96 8.52
C GLN A 138 -3.85 -4.75 7.04
N LEU A 139 -2.76 -5.35 6.55
CA LEU A 139 -2.42 -5.35 5.12
C LEU A 139 -3.51 -6.00 4.26
N LYS A 140 -4.17 -7.07 4.73
CA LYS A 140 -5.33 -7.67 4.06
C LYS A 140 -6.50 -6.70 3.94
N ARG A 141 -6.77 -5.91 4.99
CA ARG A 141 -7.81 -4.86 4.94
C ARG A 141 -7.47 -3.74 3.96
N ILE A 142 -6.21 -3.30 3.93
CA ILE A 142 -5.72 -2.34 2.92
C ILE A 142 -5.86 -2.92 1.51
N ALA A 143 -5.51 -4.19 1.30
CA ALA A 143 -5.67 -4.88 0.02
C ALA A 143 -7.15 -5.01 -0.40
N ALA A 144 -8.07 -5.21 0.54
CA ALA A 144 -9.51 -5.25 0.25
C ALA A 144 -10.04 -3.90 -0.28
N ILE A 145 -9.50 -2.78 0.21
CA ILE A 145 -9.82 -1.45 -0.32
C ILE A 145 -9.37 -1.32 -1.79
N ARG A 146 -8.15 -1.77 -2.12
CA ARG A 146 -7.67 -1.84 -3.52
C ARG A 146 -8.59 -2.72 -4.37
N HIS A 147 -8.90 -3.93 -3.88
CA HIS A 147 -9.75 -4.89 -4.57
C HIS A 147 -11.10 -4.27 -4.91
N ARG A 148 -11.68 -3.51 -3.99
CA ARG A 148 -12.94 -2.80 -4.23
C ARG A 148 -12.86 -1.73 -5.31
N ILE A 149 -11.78 -0.96 -5.36
CA ILE A 149 -11.58 0.09 -6.37
C ILE A 149 -11.48 -0.55 -7.76
N VAL A 150 -10.72 -1.63 -7.88
CA VAL A 150 -10.42 -2.24 -9.19
C VAL A 150 -11.46 -3.28 -9.65
N HIS A 151 -12.32 -3.78 -8.75
CA HIS A 151 -13.31 -4.81 -9.08
C HIS A 151 -14.73 -4.47 -8.56
N VAL A 152 -15.73 -4.74 -9.40
CA VAL A 152 -17.15 -4.43 -9.14
C VAL A 152 -17.93 -5.59 -8.49
N GLN A 153 -17.33 -6.78 -8.44
CA GLN A 153 -17.98 -8.01 -7.98
C GLN A 153 -18.42 -7.98 -6.50
N LYS A 154 -19.41 -8.81 -6.17
CA LYS A 154 -20.01 -8.90 -4.82
C LYS A 154 -18.98 -9.20 -3.73
N ASP A 155 -18.04 -10.10 -4.00
CA ASP A 155 -16.95 -10.45 -3.08
C ASP A 155 -16.08 -9.23 -2.73
N ALA A 156 -15.65 -8.46 -3.74
CA ALA A 156 -14.85 -7.24 -3.52
C ALA A 156 -15.60 -6.21 -2.65
N ARG A 157 -16.93 -6.13 -2.78
CA ARG A 157 -17.77 -5.30 -1.91
C ARG A 157 -17.84 -5.84 -0.48
N GLN A 158 -18.02 -7.14 -0.31
CA GLN A 158 -18.10 -7.76 1.01
C GLN A 158 -16.78 -7.58 1.77
N ASN A 159 -15.65 -7.90 1.13
CA ASN A 159 -14.32 -7.76 1.74
C ASN A 159 -14.02 -6.31 2.13
N PHE A 160 -14.47 -5.34 1.33
CA PHE A 160 -14.37 -3.92 1.67
C PHE A 160 -15.27 -3.48 2.82
N ASP A 161 -16.53 -3.96 2.85
CA ASP A 161 -17.44 -3.66 3.95
C ASP A 161 -16.90 -4.22 5.27
N GLU A 162 -16.30 -5.42 5.27
CA GLU A 162 -15.62 -6.01 6.42
C GLU A 162 -14.37 -5.20 6.82
N ALA A 163 -13.54 -4.81 5.86
CA ALA A 163 -12.35 -4.00 6.10
C ALA A 163 -12.68 -2.63 6.70
N THR A 164 -13.68 -1.93 6.16
CA THR A 164 -14.09 -0.60 6.65
C THR A 164 -14.79 -0.66 8.00
N MET A 165 -15.54 -1.73 8.30
CA MET A 165 -16.03 -1.96 9.67
C MET A 165 -14.89 -2.13 10.67
N ALA A 166 -13.85 -2.89 10.32
CA ALA A 166 -12.71 -3.11 11.20
C ALA A 166 -11.82 -1.86 11.38
N ILE A 167 -11.67 -1.04 10.33
CA ILE A 167 -10.82 0.17 10.36
C ILE A 167 -11.57 1.36 10.97
N ALA A 168 -12.78 1.65 10.48
CA ALA A 168 -13.50 2.89 10.78
C ALA A 168 -14.76 2.67 11.65
N GLY A 169 -15.05 1.43 12.06
CA GLY A 169 -16.24 1.10 12.83
C GLY A 169 -17.55 1.23 12.05
N ARG A 170 -17.51 1.43 10.72
CA ARG A 170 -18.70 1.64 9.88
C ARG A 170 -18.51 1.18 8.43
N ARG A 171 -19.62 0.81 7.79
CA ARG A 171 -19.69 0.54 6.34
C ARG A 171 -19.95 1.82 5.57
N TYR A 172 -19.50 1.84 4.31
CA TYR A 172 -19.76 2.95 3.39
C TYR A 172 -20.80 2.53 2.37
N ARG A 173 -21.90 3.29 2.28
CA ARG A 173 -23.05 2.97 1.41
C ARG A 173 -22.58 2.70 -0.02
N GLY A 174 -23.01 1.57 -0.58
CA GLY A 174 -22.67 1.16 -1.95
C GLY A 174 -21.22 0.68 -2.14
N GLY A 175 -20.46 0.49 -1.06
CA GLY A 175 -19.06 0.09 -1.15
C GLY A 175 -18.19 1.17 -1.79
N ARG A 176 -18.43 2.45 -1.47
CA ARG A 176 -17.74 3.60 -2.06
C ARG A 176 -16.37 3.78 -1.41
N ALA A 177 -15.33 3.20 -2.03
CA ALA A 177 -13.96 3.27 -1.53
C ALA A 177 -13.44 4.71 -1.46
N GLY A 178 -13.68 5.53 -2.49
CA GLY A 178 -13.31 6.95 -2.47
C GLY A 178 -13.99 7.74 -1.35
N ALA A 179 -15.24 7.40 -1.00
CA ALA A 179 -15.93 8.05 0.13
C ALA A 179 -15.27 7.69 1.46
N PHE A 180 -14.85 6.44 1.65
CA PHE A 180 -14.08 6.00 2.81
C PHE A 180 -12.72 6.71 2.89
N LEU A 181 -11.94 6.69 1.81
CA LEU A 181 -10.61 7.29 1.76
C LEU A 181 -10.63 8.81 2.02
N ARG A 182 -11.70 9.47 1.56
CA ARG A 182 -11.98 10.90 1.76
C ARG A 182 -12.52 11.23 3.14
N ASP A 183 -13.01 10.25 3.88
CA ASP A 183 -13.58 10.48 5.20
C ASP A 183 -12.50 10.70 6.25
N ARG A 184 -12.88 11.24 7.42
CA ARG A 184 -11.93 11.53 8.50
C ARG A 184 -11.81 10.35 9.45
N ASP A 185 -10.57 10.09 9.85
CA ASP A 185 -10.28 9.29 11.03
C ASP A 185 -10.51 10.17 12.27
N ALA A 186 -11.57 9.86 13.02
CA ALA A 186 -11.92 10.61 14.23
C ALA A 186 -10.99 10.29 15.41
N SER A 187 -10.19 9.23 15.32
CA SER A 187 -9.22 8.85 16.35
C SER A 187 -7.87 9.55 16.18
N ALA A 188 -7.59 10.08 14.98
CA ALA A 188 -6.35 10.79 14.69
C ALA A 188 -6.36 12.22 15.26
N TYR A 189 -5.23 12.62 15.86
CA TYR A 189 -5.00 13.99 16.32
C TYR A 189 -3.67 14.53 15.76
N PRO A 190 -3.70 15.58 14.90
CA PRO A 190 -4.87 16.27 14.38
C PRO A 190 -5.72 15.37 13.45
N PRO A 191 -7.01 15.72 13.19
CA PRO A 191 -7.86 14.93 12.32
C PRO A 191 -7.27 14.76 10.92
N ALA A 192 -7.07 13.51 10.52
CA ALA A 192 -6.52 13.12 9.22
C ALA A 192 -7.58 12.41 8.37
N ARG A 193 -7.35 12.35 7.06
CA ARG A 193 -8.16 11.51 6.16
C ARG A 193 -7.71 10.05 6.27
N TRP A 194 -8.63 9.09 6.06
CA TRP A 194 -8.24 7.67 6.04
C TRP A 194 -7.15 7.36 5.00
N LEU A 195 -7.15 8.05 3.85
CA LEU A 195 -6.06 7.95 2.89
C LEU A 195 -4.69 8.29 3.51
N GLU A 196 -4.61 9.35 4.32
CA GLU A 196 -3.39 9.80 4.98
C GLU A 196 -2.98 8.80 6.06
N THR A 197 -3.90 8.42 6.95
CA THR A 197 -3.67 7.42 8.02
C THR A 197 -3.11 6.11 7.46
N LEU A 198 -3.75 5.54 6.43
CA LEU A 198 -3.32 4.27 5.83
C LEU A 198 -1.96 4.41 5.12
N THR A 199 -1.69 5.59 4.55
CA THR A 199 -0.40 5.84 3.89
C THR A 199 0.73 5.96 4.91
N ASP A 200 0.51 6.68 6.01
CA ASP A 200 1.47 6.82 7.09
C ASP A 200 1.78 5.46 7.72
N GLU A 201 0.76 4.61 7.87
CA GLU A 201 0.93 3.23 8.32
C GLU A 201 1.90 2.46 7.39
N LEU A 202 1.66 2.44 6.08
CA LEU A 202 2.55 1.78 5.12
C LEU A 202 3.97 2.40 5.13
N GLN A 203 4.10 3.71 5.31
CA GLN A 203 5.40 4.37 5.43
C GLN A 203 6.16 3.91 6.68
N ASN A 204 5.47 3.71 7.80
CA ASN A 204 6.07 3.20 9.03
C ASN A 204 6.50 1.74 8.87
N LEU A 205 5.73 0.92 8.16
CA LEU A 205 6.15 -0.46 7.81
C LEU A 205 7.37 -0.45 6.89
N ALA A 206 7.43 0.47 5.92
CA ALA A 206 8.58 0.58 5.03
C ALA A 206 9.87 0.95 5.78
N VAL A 207 9.80 1.77 6.82
CA VAL A 207 10.94 2.08 7.70
C VAL A 207 11.38 0.86 8.50
N GLN A 208 10.44 0.03 8.96
CA GLN A 208 10.75 -1.22 9.67
C GLN A 208 11.33 -2.32 8.78
N ILE A 209 11.23 -2.17 7.46
CA ILE A 209 11.83 -3.08 6.49
C ILE A 209 13.20 -2.55 6.02
N ALA A 210 13.34 -1.24 5.77
CA ALA A 210 14.46 -0.69 5.00
C ALA A 210 15.58 -0.03 5.79
#